data_AF-Q2LUY1-F1
#
_entry.id   AF-Q2LUY1-F1
#
_cell.length_a   1.000
_cell.length_b   1.000
_cell.length_c   1.000
_cell.angle_alpha   90.00
_cell.angle_beta   90.00
_cell.angle_gamma   90.00
#
_symmetry.space_group_name_H-M   'P 1'
#
loop_
_entity.id
_entity.type
_entity.pdbx_description
1 polymer ?
#
loop_
_entity_poly.entity_id
_entity_poly.type
_entity_poly.pdbx_seq_one_letter_code
_entity_poly.pdbx_strand_id
1 'polypeptide(L)'
;MKNAFRTISRSRKEEEFMSKTEENLGEAFAGESQANRKYLAFAAKAEQEGYSQVARLFRAAAEAETVHAHNHLRALKGIRSTKENLEEAVSGESHEFREMYPAMIDQARAEGNKEAERSFVYANEVEKVHHRLYEEALAKMGSAEEVYPYYVCPVCGYTVGKDAPETCPVCGAKGKVFKKID
;
A
#
# COMPACT_ATOMS: atom_id res chain seq x y z
N MET A 1 21.41 38.88 20.34
CA MET A 1 22.71 38.50 19.73
C MET A 1 22.41 37.29 18.83
N LYS A 2 22.08 37.46 17.54
CA LYS A 2 23.00 37.52 16.39
C LYS A 2 24.19 36.53 16.48
N ASN A 3 24.06 35.40 15.78
CA ASN A 3 25.11 34.67 15.04
C ASN A 3 24.35 33.65 14.17
N ALA A 4 24.04 33.88 12.89
CA ALA A 4 24.91 34.18 11.74
C ALA A 4 25.89 33.04 11.42
N PHE A 5 25.41 32.04 10.68
CA PHE A 5 26.20 31.35 9.66
C PHE A 5 25.31 31.02 8.45
N ARG A 6 25.37 31.92 7.47
CA ARG A 6 25.04 31.67 6.05
C ARG A 6 26.41 31.30 5.45
N THR A 7 26.64 30.29 4.62
CA THR A 7 26.04 30.07 3.31
C THR A 7 26.66 28.78 2.74
N ILE A 8 25.86 27.80 2.32
CA ILE A 8 26.15 27.08 1.07
C ILE A 8 24.90 27.26 0.23
N SER A 9 25.10 27.99 -0.86
CA SER A 9 24.12 28.30 -1.89
C SER A 9 23.62 27.03 -2.56
N ARG A 10 22.56 26.42 -2.04
CA ARG A 10 21.60 25.73 -2.90
C ARG A 10 20.75 26.83 -3.55
N SER A 11 20.73 26.85 -4.87
CA SER A 11 19.81 27.70 -5.63
C SER A 11 18.41 27.53 -5.07
N ARG A 12 17.69 28.65 -4.86
CA ARG A 12 16.24 28.71 -4.61
C ARG A 12 15.45 28.13 -5.80
N LYS A 13 15.60 26.84 -6.08
CA LYS A 13 14.67 26.09 -6.91
C LYS A 13 13.72 25.39 -5.96
N GLU A 14 12.59 26.07 -5.75
CA GLU A 14 11.27 25.49 -5.48
C GLU A 14 11.19 24.54 -4.27
N GLU A 15 11.08 25.11 -3.07
CA GLU A 15 10.08 24.57 -2.13
C GLU A 15 8.72 24.93 -2.75
N GLU A 16 8.15 24.02 -3.52
CA GLU A 16 6.84 24.19 -4.14
C GLU A 16 5.80 24.25 -3.01
N PHE A 17 5.30 25.46 -2.73
CA PHE A 17 4.22 25.65 -1.77
C PHE A 17 2.98 24.95 -2.32
N MET A 18 2.61 23.82 -1.73
CA MET A 18 1.37 23.13 -2.08
C MET A 18 0.19 24.10 -1.94
N SER A 19 -0.57 24.25 -3.00
CA SER A 19 -1.80 25.03 -2.97
C SER A 19 -2.83 24.35 -2.07
N LYS A 20 -3.77 25.14 -1.54
CA LYS A 20 -4.89 24.56 -0.76
C LYS A 20 -5.70 23.54 -1.57
N THR A 21 -5.75 23.71 -2.89
CA THR A 21 -6.38 22.75 -3.80
C THR A 21 -5.63 21.42 -3.86
N GLU A 22 -4.30 21.45 -3.86
CA GLU A 22 -3.48 20.22 -3.84
C GLU A 22 -3.60 19.50 -2.49
N GLU A 23 -3.65 20.23 -1.36
CA GLU A 23 -3.98 19.63 -0.07
C GLU A 23 -5.35 18.94 -0.09
N ASN A 24 -6.38 19.63 -0.60
CA ASN A 24 -7.73 19.07 -0.71
C ASN A 24 -7.76 17.83 -1.61
N LEU A 25 -6.98 17.79 -2.70
CA LEU A 25 -6.86 16.62 -3.56
C LEU A 25 -6.19 15.46 -2.84
N GLY A 26 -5.17 15.72 -2.02
CA GLY A 26 -4.53 14.70 -1.19
C GLY A 26 -5.48 14.11 -0.14
N GLU A 27 -6.23 14.98 0.55
CA GLU A 27 -7.28 14.57 1.49
C GLU A 27 -8.37 13.74 0.80
N ALA A 28 -8.83 14.17 -0.39
CA ALA A 28 -9.80 13.43 -1.18
C ALA A 28 -9.26 12.07 -1.62
N PHE A 29 -8.03 12.00 -2.13
CA PHE A 29 -7.39 10.73 -2.49
C PHE A 29 -7.33 9.76 -1.30
N ALA A 30 -6.95 10.23 -0.12
CA ALA A 30 -6.94 9.42 1.09
C ALA A 30 -8.35 8.97 1.51
N GLY A 31 -9.35 9.85 1.40
CA GLY A 31 -10.75 9.55 1.70
C GLY A 31 -11.33 8.48 0.78
N GLU A 32 -11.16 8.63 -0.54
CA GLU A 32 -11.63 7.69 -1.54
C GLU A 32 -10.93 6.32 -1.44
N SER A 33 -9.62 6.32 -1.14
CA SER A 33 -8.86 5.10 -0.88
C SER A 33 -9.41 4.32 0.31
N GLN A 34 -9.73 5.02 1.42
CA GLN A 34 -10.36 4.40 2.59
C GLN A 34 -11.78 3.91 2.30
N ALA A 35 -12.58 4.69 1.56
CA ALA A 35 -13.95 4.31 1.20
C ALA A 35 -13.96 3.03 0.37
N ASN A 36 -13.14 2.96 -0.67
CA ASN A 36 -12.96 1.79 -1.51
C ASN A 36 -12.62 0.52 -0.69
N ARG A 37 -11.61 0.58 0.20
CA ARG A 37 -11.20 -0.56 1.02
C ARG A 37 -12.30 -1.00 2.00
N LYS A 38 -13.02 -0.05 2.60
CA LYS A 38 -14.18 -0.34 3.47
C LYS A 38 -15.30 -1.03 2.70
N TYR A 39 -15.66 -0.54 1.52
CA TYR A 39 -16.77 -1.10 0.75
C TYR A 39 -16.49 -2.51 0.25
N LEU A 40 -15.26 -2.86 -0.12
CA LEU A 40 -14.91 -4.25 -0.43
C LEU A 40 -15.05 -5.18 0.79
N ALA A 41 -14.65 -4.72 1.99
CA ALA A 41 -14.84 -5.48 3.22
C ALA A 41 -16.34 -5.65 3.56
N PHE A 42 -17.14 -4.59 3.39
CA PHE A 42 -18.58 -4.63 3.62
C PHE A 42 -19.29 -5.51 2.60
N ALA A 43 -18.85 -5.53 1.35
CA ALA A 43 -19.37 -6.44 0.34
C ALA A 43 -19.16 -7.91 0.74
N ALA A 44 -17.97 -8.25 1.25
CA ALA A 44 -17.69 -9.61 1.73
C ALA A 44 -18.60 -9.98 2.91
N LYS A 45 -18.80 -9.06 3.85
CA LYS A 45 -19.71 -9.27 4.99
C LYS A 45 -21.17 -9.44 4.55
N ALA A 46 -21.65 -8.60 3.64
CA ALA A 46 -23.00 -8.69 3.08
C ALA A 46 -23.23 -10.02 2.33
N GLU A 47 -22.21 -10.53 1.64
CA GLU A 47 -22.29 -11.85 0.98
C GLU A 47 -22.39 -12.99 2.01
N GLN A 48 -21.59 -12.95 3.08
CA GLN A 48 -21.65 -13.93 4.16
C GLN A 48 -23.03 -13.97 4.85
N GLU A 49 -23.72 -12.82 4.90
CA GLU A 49 -25.05 -12.68 5.50
C GLU A 49 -26.21 -12.94 4.52
N GLY A 50 -25.91 -13.26 3.24
CA GLY A 50 -26.92 -13.56 2.23
C GLY A 50 -27.56 -12.34 1.56
N TYR A 51 -27.06 -11.12 1.80
CA TYR A 51 -27.55 -9.89 1.18
C TYR A 51 -26.89 -9.63 -0.18
N SER A 52 -27.08 -10.52 -1.15
CA SER A 52 -26.33 -10.48 -2.41
C SER A 52 -26.49 -9.18 -3.21
N GLN A 53 -27.66 -8.52 -3.20
CA GLN A 53 -27.83 -7.24 -3.90
C GLN A 53 -27.08 -6.09 -3.21
N VAL A 54 -26.99 -6.12 -1.87
CA VAL A 54 -26.21 -5.14 -1.09
C VAL A 54 -24.72 -5.37 -1.33
N ALA A 55 -24.26 -6.63 -1.35
CA ALA A 55 -22.88 -6.96 -1.69
C ALA A 55 -22.49 -6.46 -3.09
N ARG A 56 -23.38 -6.59 -4.08
CA ARG A 56 -23.16 -6.03 -5.44
C ARG A 56 -23.08 -4.51 -5.42
N LEU A 57 -23.96 -3.83 -4.67
CA LEU A 57 -23.91 -2.37 -4.56
C LEU A 57 -22.58 -1.90 -3.94
N PHE A 58 -22.13 -2.53 -2.86
CA PHE A 58 -20.84 -2.18 -2.26
C PHE A 58 -19.66 -2.40 -3.20
N ARG A 59 -19.66 -3.50 -3.98
CA ARG A 59 -18.62 -3.72 -5.00
C ARG A 59 -18.66 -2.64 -6.08
N ALA A 60 -19.84 -2.29 -6.58
CA ALA A 60 -20.01 -1.24 -7.58
C ALA A 60 -19.56 0.14 -7.07
N ALA A 61 -19.89 0.47 -5.82
CA ALA A 61 -19.42 1.70 -5.17
C ALA A 61 -17.90 1.68 -5.00
N ALA A 62 -17.31 0.56 -4.58
CA ALA A 62 -15.86 0.44 -4.48
C ALA A 62 -15.16 0.73 -5.83
N GLU A 63 -15.67 0.16 -6.93
CA GLU A 63 -15.14 0.47 -8.27
C GLU A 63 -15.25 1.96 -8.61
N ALA A 64 -16.35 2.62 -8.24
CA ALA A 64 -16.51 4.06 -8.43
C ALA A 64 -15.47 4.87 -7.61
N GLU A 65 -15.24 4.52 -6.35
CA GLU A 65 -14.25 5.22 -5.51
C GLU A 65 -12.82 5.01 -6.02
N THR A 66 -12.52 3.88 -6.66
CA THR A 66 -11.25 3.69 -7.38
C THR A 66 -11.11 4.69 -8.53
N VAL A 67 -12.18 4.95 -9.28
CA VAL A 67 -12.16 5.97 -10.34
C VAL A 67 -11.92 7.36 -9.76
N HIS A 68 -12.59 7.71 -8.66
CA HIS A 68 -12.41 9.00 -7.97
C HIS A 68 -10.98 9.17 -7.45
N ALA A 69 -10.47 8.19 -6.70
CA ALA A 69 -9.10 8.20 -6.18
C ALA A 69 -8.07 8.40 -7.31
N HIS A 70 -8.19 7.64 -8.40
CA HIS A 70 -7.28 7.78 -9.54
C HIS A 70 -7.42 9.12 -10.27
N ASN A 71 -8.61 9.73 -10.32
CA ASN A 71 -8.79 11.09 -10.86
C ASN A 71 -8.04 12.12 -10.00
N HIS A 72 -8.14 12.04 -8.68
CA HIS A 72 -7.43 12.94 -7.78
C HIS A 72 -5.92 12.74 -7.85
N LEU A 73 -5.45 11.49 -7.87
CA LEU A 73 -4.02 11.19 -8.01
C LEU A 73 -3.45 11.68 -9.34
N ARG A 74 -4.21 11.60 -10.45
CA ARG A 74 -3.83 12.21 -11.73
C ARG A 74 -3.77 13.73 -11.66
N ALA A 75 -4.73 14.38 -10.99
CA ALA A 75 -4.72 15.83 -10.81
C ALA A 75 -3.51 16.30 -9.98
N LEU A 76 -3.08 15.49 -9.01
CA LEU A 76 -1.86 15.67 -8.24
C LEU A 76 -0.58 15.32 -9.02
N LYS A 77 -0.69 14.81 -10.25
CA LYS A 77 0.42 14.29 -11.06
C LYS A 77 1.20 13.15 -10.35
N GLY A 78 0.53 12.41 -9.46
CA GLY A 78 1.13 11.30 -8.72
C GLY A 78 1.29 10.01 -9.53
N ILE A 79 0.67 9.91 -10.71
CA ILE A 79 0.88 8.77 -11.62
C ILE A 79 1.96 9.15 -12.64
N ARG A 80 3.17 8.61 -12.47
CA ARG A 80 4.36 8.91 -13.28
C ARG A 80 4.77 7.71 -14.16
N SER A 81 6.00 7.68 -14.65
CA SER A 81 6.50 6.51 -15.40
C SER A 81 6.57 5.26 -14.50
N THR A 82 6.53 4.05 -15.08
CA THR A 82 6.64 2.81 -14.31
C THR A 82 7.88 2.78 -13.43
N LYS A 83 9.01 3.29 -13.93
CA LYS A 83 10.25 3.38 -13.15
C LYS A 83 10.07 4.25 -11.90
N GLU A 84 9.53 5.44 -12.09
CA GLU A 84 9.29 6.41 -11.02
C GLU A 84 8.28 5.90 -9.99
N ASN A 85 7.23 5.20 -10.44
CA ASN A 85 6.23 4.60 -9.56
C ASN A 85 6.83 3.43 -8.76
N LEU A 86 7.74 2.64 -9.34
CA LEU A 86 8.49 1.60 -8.63
C LEU A 86 9.44 2.20 -7.58
N GLU A 87 10.15 3.28 -7.91
CA GLU A 87 11.01 3.99 -6.96
C GLU A 87 10.19 4.56 -5.78
N GLU A 88 9.00 5.11 -6.06
CA GLU A 88 8.06 5.57 -5.03
C GLU A 88 7.59 4.43 -4.13
N ALA A 89 7.22 3.28 -4.71
CA ALA A 89 6.83 2.09 -3.96
C ALA A 89 7.97 1.58 -3.08
N VAL A 90 9.20 1.43 -3.61
CA VAL A 90 10.38 1.03 -2.81
C VAL A 90 10.58 1.96 -1.63
N SER A 91 10.50 3.27 -1.84
CA SER A 91 10.66 4.26 -0.76
C SER A 91 9.55 4.14 0.29
N GLY A 92 8.30 3.99 -0.14
CA GLY A 92 7.14 3.85 0.75
C GLY A 92 7.27 2.61 1.61
N GLU A 93 7.44 1.44 0.99
CA GLU A 93 7.60 0.15 1.67
C GLU A 93 8.78 0.20 2.67
N SER A 94 9.93 0.78 2.28
CA SER A 94 11.08 0.98 3.17
C SER A 94 10.72 1.78 4.42
N HIS A 95 10.00 2.88 4.26
CA HIS A 95 9.58 3.70 5.40
C HIS A 95 8.64 2.91 6.33
N GLU A 96 7.70 2.15 5.75
CA GLU A 96 6.74 1.37 6.51
C GLU A 96 7.42 0.35 7.43
N PHE A 97 8.29 -0.52 6.90
CA PHE A 97 8.89 -1.58 7.71
C PHE A 97 10.10 -1.15 8.56
N ARG A 98 10.74 -0.02 8.24
CA ARG A 98 11.89 0.49 9.03
C ARG A 98 11.48 1.43 10.14
N GLU A 99 10.40 2.19 9.96
CA GLU A 99 10.04 3.28 10.87
C GLU A 99 8.61 3.15 11.38
N MET A 100 7.62 3.14 10.48
CA MET A 100 6.20 3.23 10.85
C MET A 100 5.73 2.01 11.66
N TYR A 101 5.82 0.80 11.10
CA TYR A 101 5.31 -0.39 11.75
C TYR A 101 6.09 -0.77 13.01
N PRO A 102 7.43 -0.70 13.08
CA PRO A 102 8.15 -0.96 14.33
C PRO A 102 7.64 -0.11 15.50
N ALA A 103 7.44 1.20 15.29
CA ALA A 103 6.91 2.09 16.31
C ALA A 103 5.47 1.71 16.71
N MET A 104 4.61 1.38 15.74
CA MET A 104 3.23 0.95 16.00
C MET A 104 3.16 -0.39 16.74
N ILE A 105 4.05 -1.33 16.42
CA ILE A 105 4.15 -2.63 17.08
C ILE A 105 4.54 -2.44 18.56
N ASP A 106 5.55 -1.62 18.83
CA ASP A 106 6.01 -1.35 20.20
C ASP A 106 4.93 -0.67 21.03
N GLN A 107 4.19 0.27 20.44
CA GLN A 107 3.03 0.90 21.09
C GLN A 107 1.94 -0.13 21.39
N ALA A 108 1.55 -0.96 20.40
CA ALA A 108 0.52 -1.98 20.59
C ALA A 108 0.90 -3.00 21.68
N ARG A 109 2.20 -3.34 21.79
CA ARG A 109 2.74 -4.17 22.87
C ARG A 109 2.62 -3.50 24.23
N ALA A 110 3.00 -2.22 24.32
CA ALA A 110 2.92 -1.44 25.56
C ALA A 110 1.47 -1.33 26.08
N GLU A 111 0.51 -1.20 25.16
CA GLU A 111 -0.92 -1.15 25.48
C GLU A 111 -1.55 -2.53 25.70
N GLY A 112 -0.84 -3.62 25.41
CA GLY A 112 -1.38 -4.98 25.47
C GLY A 112 -2.42 -5.28 24.38
N ASN A 113 -2.51 -4.46 23.33
CA ASN A 113 -3.44 -4.65 22.22
C ASN A 113 -2.93 -5.72 21.24
N LYS A 114 -3.22 -6.99 21.55
CA LYS A 114 -2.70 -8.14 20.80
C LYS A 114 -3.24 -8.25 19.36
N GLU A 115 -4.43 -7.72 19.10
CA GLU A 115 -4.99 -7.75 17.75
C GLU A 115 -4.29 -6.75 16.84
N ALA A 116 -4.08 -5.52 17.32
CA ALA A 116 -3.29 -4.51 16.62
C ALA A 116 -1.84 -4.96 16.44
N GLU A 117 -1.20 -5.47 17.50
CA GLU A 117 0.17 -6.00 17.43
C GLU A 117 0.29 -7.05 16.32
N ARG A 118 -0.60 -8.04 16.28
CA ARG A 118 -0.59 -9.08 15.25
C ARG A 118 -0.77 -8.48 13.85
N SER A 119 -1.69 -7.53 13.68
CA SER A 119 -1.94 -6.88 12.40
C SER A 119 -0.70 -6.13 11.90
N PHE A 120 -0.05 -5.36 12.76
CA PHE A 120 1.16 -4.61 12.40
C PHE A 120 2.36 -5.52 12.16
N VAL A 121 2.53 -6.58 12.94
CA VAL A 121 3.60 -7.57 12.70
C VAL A 121 3.42 -8.25 11.34
N TYR A 122 2.18 -8.62 10.97
CA TYR A 122 1.92 -9.20 9.65
C TYR A 122 2.27 -8.23 8.53
N ALA A 123 1.80 -6.98 8.59
CA ALA A 123 2.14 -5.97 7.59
C ALA A 123 3.66 -5.76 7.52
N ASN A 124 4.33 -5.52 8.65
CA ASN A 124 5.78 -5.30 8.70
C ASN A 124 6.62 -6.43 8.07
N GLU A 125 6.23 -7.70 8.26
CA GLU A 125 6.94 -8.80 7.60
C GLU A 125 6.66 -8.87 6.11
N VAL A 126 5.48 -8.44 5.67
CA VAL A 126 5.07 -8.45 4.26
C VAL A 126 5.64 -7.27 3.49
N GLU A 127 5.74 -6.08 4.08
CA GLU A 127 6.29 -4.90 3.40
C GLU A 127 7.79 -5.07 3.08
N LYS A 128 8.53 -5.86 3.87
CA LYS A 128 9.90 -6.31 3.51
C LYS A 128 9.91 -7.12 2.22
N VAL A 129 8.88 -7.93 2.00
CA VAL A 129 8.72 -8.74 0.79
C VAL A 129 8.34 -7.85 -0.38
N HIS A 130 7.41 -6.92 -0.22
CA HIS A 130 7.04 -5.95 -1.26
C HIS A 130 8.24 -5.10 -1.68
N HIS A 131 8.97 -4.53 -0.72
CA HIS A 131 10.20 -3.78 -1.00
C HIS A 131 11.17 -4.57 -1.88
N ARG A 132 11.47 -5.81 -1.50
CA ARG A 132 12.36 -6.69 -2.29
C ARG A 132 11.81 -6.96 -3.69
N LEU A 133 10.50 -7.24 -3.83
CA LEU A 133 9.88 -7.49 -5.13
C LEU A 133 9.95 -6.27 -6.05
N TYR A 134 9.73 -5.06 -5.51
CA TYR A 134 9.86 -3.83 -6.29
C TYR A 134 11.31 -3.49 -6.63
N GLU A 135 12.27 -3.72 -5.72
CA GLU A 135 13.70 -3.59 -6.03
C GLU A 135 14.13 -4.55 -7.15
N GLU A 136 13.71 -5.80 -7.10
CA GLU A 136 13.97 -6.80 -8.13
C GLU A 136 13.35 -6.40 -9.48
N ALA A 137 12.12 -5.87 -9.47
CA ALA A 137 11.45 -5.36 -10.67
C ALA A 137 12.18 -4.14 -11.27
N LEU A 138 12.56 -3.18 -10.42
CA LEU A 138 13.30 -1.99 -10.81
C LEU A 138 14.66 -2.34 -11.43
N ALA A 139 15.38 -3.29 -10.82
CA ALA A 139 16.68 -3.75 -11.32
C ALA A 139 16.61 -4.48 -12.66
N LYS A 140 15.47 -5.09 -12.99
CA LYS A 140 15.24 -5.82 -14.25
C LYS A 140 14.62 -4.96 -15.35
N MET A 141 14.30 -3.68 -15.09
CA MET A 141 13.68 -2.81 -16.08
C MET A 141 14.53 -2.72 -17.36
N GLY A 142 13.89 -2.99 -18.51
CA GLY A 142 14.55 -2.99 -19.83
C GLY A 142 15.21 -4.31 -20.22
N SER A 143 15.12 -5.35 -19.39
CA SER A 143 15.49 -6.73 -19.74
C SER A 143 14.28 -7.51 -20.28
N ALA A 144 14.53 -8.69 -20.89
CA ALA A 144 13.46 -9.58 -21.31
C ALA A 144 12.67 -10.06 -20.08
N GLU A 145 11.37 -9.82 -20.07
CA GLU A 145 10.52 -10.06 -18.91
C GLU A 145 9.91 -11.47 -18.97
N GLU A 146 10.08 -12.23 -17.88
CA GLU A 146 9.30 -13.43 -17.63
C GLU A 146 7.96 -13.01 -17.02
N VAL A 147 6.86 -13.26 -17.73
CA VAL A 147 5.51 -12.96 -17.23
C VAL A 147 5.00 -14.14 -16.41
N TYR A 148 4.69 -13.90 -15.14
CA TYR A 148 4.14 -14.90 -14.23
C TYR A 148 3.15 -14.27 -13.24
N PRO A 149 2.20 -15.04 -12.70
CA PRO A 149 1.26 -14.55 -11.72
C PRO A 149 1.91 -14.33 -10.35
N TYR A 150 1.29 -13.46 -9.56
CA TYR A 150 1.57 -13.34 -8.13
C TYR A 150 0.49 -14.04 -7.30
N TYR A 151 0.83 -14.44 -6.08
CA TYR A 151 -0.07 -15.08 -5.14
C TYR A 151 -0.02 -14.34 -3.81
N VAL A 152 -1.19 -14.02 -3.27
CA VAL A 152 -1.35 -13.25 -2.04
C VAL A 152 -2.05 -14.09 -0.98
N CYS A 153 -1.45 -14.18 0.21
CA CYS A 153 -2.09 -14.82 1.35
C CYS A 153 -3.27 -13.97 1.83
N PRO A 154 -4.51 -14.51 1.89
CA PRO A 154 -5.69 -13.72 2.29
C PRO A 154 -5.74 -13.42 3.79
N VAL A 155 -4.79 -13.94 4.58
CA VAL A 155 -4.77 -13.78 6.04
C VAL A 155 -3.81 -12.66 6.47
N CYS A 156 -2.59 -12.66 5.93
CA CYS A 156 -1.54 -11.71 6.33
C CYS A 156 -1.01 -10.84 5.19
N GLY A 157 -1.41 -11.10 3.93
CA GLY A 157 -0.93 -10.34 2.78
C GLY A 157 0.36 -10.85 2.15
N TYR A 158 1.02 -11.90 2.67
CA TYR A 158 2.27 -12.42 2.09
C TYR A 158 2.16 -12.64 0.58
N THR A 159 3.06 -11.98 -0.16
CA THR A 159 3.07 -11.93 -1.62
C THR A 159 4.25 -12.72 -2.19
N VAL A 160 4.01 -13.54 -3.20
CA VAL A 160 5.03 -14.36 -3.86
C VAL A 160 4.75 -14.48 -5.35
N GLY A 161 5.78 -14.50 -6.19
CA GLY A 161 5.66 -14.73 -7.63
C GLY A 161 5.70 -16.22 -8.00
N LYS A 162 5.20 -16.54 -9.19
CA LYS A 162 5.20 -17.88 -9.83
C LYS A 162 4.27 -18.90 -9.18
N ASP A 163 4.53 -19.29 -7.94
CA ASP A 163 3.80 -20.37 -7.26
C ASP A 163 3.54 -20.03 -5.78
N ALA A 164 2.36 -20.37 -5.28
CA ALA A 164 2.04 -20.25 -3.86
C ALA A 164 2.77 -21.35 -3.04
N PRO A 165 3.36 -21.03 -1.87
CA PRO A 165 4.00 -22.02 -1.01
C PRO A 165 2.96 -22.95 -0.38
N GLU A 166 3.35 -24.17 0.01
CA GLU A 166 2.43 -25.09 0.71
C GLU A 166 1.86 -24.51 2.01
N THR A 167 2.66 -23.72 2.72
CA THR A 167 2.31 -23.03 3.96
C THR A 167 2.89 -21.62 3.93
N CYS A 168 2.07 -20.62 4.26
CA CYS A 168 2.48 -19.22 4.35
C CYS A 168 3.57 -19.06 5.43
N PRO A 169 4.74 -18.49 5.12
CA PRO A 169 5.84 -18.35 6.07
C PRO A 169 5.56 -17.30 7.16
N VAL A 170 4.57 -16.43 6.97
CA VAL A 170 4.24 -15.36 7.92
C VAL A 170 3.18 -15.83 8.92
N CYS A 171 2.05 -16.37 8.44
CA CYS A 171 0.90 -16.68 9.30
C CYS A 171 0.51 -18.16 9.36
N GLY A 172 1.21 -19.05 8.63
CA GLY A 172 0.92 -20.49 8.63
C GLY A 172 -0.32 -20.92 7.83
N ALA A 173 -0.99 -20.02 7.12
CA ALA A 173 -2.12 -20.36 6.26
C ALA A 173 -1.71 -21.33 5.13
N LYS A 174 -2.60 -22.24 4.72
CA LYS A 174 -2.30 -23.21 3.65
C LYS A 174 -2.21 -22.55 2.28
N GLY A 175 -1.27 -22.99 1.45
CA GLY A 175 -1.05 -22.49 0.08
C GLY A 175 -2.30 -22.45 -0.79
N LYS A 176 -3.17 -23.45 -0.64
CA LYS A 176 -4.42 -23.57 -1.40
C LYS A 176 -5.41 -22.40 -1.24
N VAL A 177 -5.25 -21.57 -0.20
CA VAL A 177 -6.13 -20.40 0.02
C VAL A 177 -5.55 -19.11 -0.57
N PHE A 178 -4.33 -19.15 -1.10
CA PHE A 178 -3.72 -17.97 -1.72
C PHE A 178 -4.55 -17.52 -2.91
N LYS A 179 -4.72 -16.21 -3.03
CA LYS A 179 -5.40 -15.60 -4.16
C LYS A 179 -4.37 -15.35 -5.26
N LYS A 180 -4.59 -15.93 -6.44
CA LYS A 180 -3.83 -15.64 -7.65
C LYS A 180 -4.16 -14.22 -8.16
N ILE A 181 -3.14 -13.51 -8.60
CA ILE A 181 -3.17 -12.20 -9.27
C ILE A 181 -2.46 -12.40 -10.62
N ASP A 182 -3.18 -12.14 -11.71
CA ASP A 182 -2.69 -12.25 -13.10
C ASP A 182 -2.11 -10.93 -13.61
#